data_AF-A0A9E3U0A9-F1
#
_entry.id   AF-A0A9E3U0A9-F1
#
_cell.length_a   1.000
_cell.length_b   1.000
_cell.length_c   1.000
_cell.angle_alpha   90.00
_cell.angle_beta   90.00
_cell.angle_gamma   90.00
#
_symmetry.space_group_name_H-M   'P 1'
#
loop_
_entity.id
_entity.type
_entity.pdbx_description
1 polymer ?
#
loop_
_entity_poly.entity_id
_entity_poly.type
_entity_poly.pdbx_seq_one_letter_code
_entity_poly.pdbx_strand_id
1 'polypeptide(L)'
;MLREIHQRLRPVRRRLRLQRVLPALATGLLLGGWLGTVAGLIALVGQNHTAAIVGLALMAAAPLLLACRALLRGVGWNDAARAADQSLQLEDRLTTALYLASRSGEPDDLARWEMEEALSRSGGGSLAGAVRVGLPWRRMLGGLLLCAVGVGLVAWASLAPPTLPKLRTRSAEPVYDVDVARSMLAVPTLSDATTLDSAAIAPPRNEAAPQPAASFHAQTAGRYFDRLAGQ
;
A
#
# COMPACT_ATOMS: atom_id res chain seq x y z
N MET A 1 6.08 -43.48 -8.44
CA MET A 1 6.68 -43.08 -7.15
C MET A 1 6.65 -41.58 -6.88
N LEU A 2 7.31 -40.72 -7.69
CA LEU A 2 7.30 -39.26 -7.47
C LEU A 2 5.87 -38.66 -7.34
N ARG A 3 4.92 -39.16 -8.14
CA ARG A 3 3.49 -38.79 -8.02
C ARG A 3 2.89 -39.13 -6.66
N GLU A 4 3.27 -40.25 -6.07
CA GLU A 4 2.79 -40.70 -4.76
C GLU A 4 3.38 -39.84 -3.63
N ILE A 5 4.68 -39.56 -3.67
CA ILE A 5 5.36 -38.60 -2.79
C ILE A 5 4.64 -37.24 -2.84
N HIS A 6 4.38 -36.73 -4.04
CA HIS A 6 3.65 -35.47 -4.23
C HIS A 6 2.21 -35.53 -3.71
N GLN A 7 1.50 -36.64 -3.88
CA GLN A 7 0.14 -36.80 -3.34
C GLN A 7 0.13 -36.76 -1.81
N ARG A 8 1.09 -37.42 -1.16
CA ARG A 8 1.23 -37.45 0.31
C ARG A 8 1.71 -36.09 0.87
N LEU A 9 2.55 -35.36 0.16
CA LEU A 9 3.01 -34.01 0.55
C LEU A 9 2.03 -32.88 0.20
N ARG A 10 1.04 -33.13 -0.68
CA ARG A 10 0.03 -32.13 -1.08
C ARG A 10 -0.67 -31.44 0.10
N PRO A 11 -1.16 -32.13 1.15
CA PRO A 11 -1.78 -31.47 2.30
C PRO A 11 -0.80 -30.59 3.09
N VAL A 12 0.46 -31.03 3.28
CA VAL A 12 1.52 -30.25 3.92
C VAL A 12 1.75 -28.95 3.15
N ARG A 13 1.88 -29.06 1.83
CA ARG A 13 2.05 -27.91 0.93
C ARG A 13 0.89 -26.92 1.01
N ARG A 14 -0.35 -27.40 1.13
CA ARG A 14 -1.53 -26.54 1.33
C ARG A 14 -1.45 -25.78 2.66
N ARG A 15 -1.03 -26.44 3.75
CA ARG A 15 -0.85 -25.80 5.06
C ARG A 15 0.27 -24.77 5.06
N LEU A 16 1.41 -25.07 4.43
CA LEU A 16 2.51 -24.11 4.26
C LEU A 16 2.10 -22.88 3.45
N ARG A 17 1.30 -23.07 2.39
CA ARG A 17 0.72 -21.95 1.63
C ARG A 17 -0.13 -21.06 2.54
N LEU A 18 -1.01 -21.64 3.34
CA LEU A 18 -1.82 -20.89 4.32
C LEU A 18 -0.93 -20.16 5.34
N GLN A 19 0.10 -20.81 5.87
CA GLN A 19 1.06 -20.19 6.78
C GLN A 19 1.85 -19.04 6.15
N ARG A 20 2.08 -19.02 4.82
CA ARG A 20 2.68 -17.87 4.13
C ARG A 20 1.66 -16.76 3.85
N VAL A 21 0.42 -17.12 3.52
CA VAL A 21 -0.64 -16.15 3.17
C VAL A 21 -1.17 -15.41 4.40
N LEU A 22 -1.41 -16.08 5.52
CA LEU A 22 -1.92 -15.46 6.75
C LEU A 22 -1.08 -14.27 7.26
N PRO A 23 0.26 -14.38 7.42
CA PRO A 23 1.08 -13.25 7.82
C PRO A 23 1.19 -12.18 6.73
N ALA A 24 1.14 -12.54 5.44
CA ALA A 24 1.08 -11.58 4.35
C ALA A 24 -0.23 -10.76 4.37
N LEU A 25 -1.35 -11.41 4.69
CA LEU A 25 -2.64 -10.77 4.87
C LEU A 25 -2.61 -9.85 6.10
N ALA A 26 -2.08 -10.32 7.23
CA ALA A 26 -1.94 -9.51 8.44
C ALA A 26 -1.06 -8.26 8.23
N THR A 27 0.06 -8.41 7.52
CA THR A 27 0.95 -7.28 7.18
C THR A 27 0.29 -6.32 6.19
N GLY A 28 -0.46 -6.83 5.21
CA GLY A 28 -1.24 -5.99 4.31
C GLY A 28 -2.40 -5.26 4.98
N LEU A 29 -3.01 -5.87 6.00
CA LEU A 29 -4.02 -5.23 6.83
C LEU A 29 -3.41 -4.07 7.64
N LEU A 30 -2.22 -4.26 8.21
CA LEU A 30 -1.49 -3.20 8.93
C LEU A 30 -1.09 -2.05 8.00
N LEU A 31 -0.52 -2.36 6.83
CA LEU A 31 -0.15 -1.34 5.84
C LEU A 31 -1.36 -0.60 5.29
N GLY A 32 -2.42 -1.33 4.95
CA GLY A 32 -3.68 -0.77 4.47
C GLY A 32 -4.36 0.10 5.52
N GLY A 33 -4.44 -0.36 6.77
CA GLY A 33 -4.96 0.42 7.89
C GLY A 33 -4.16 1.70 8.11
N TRP A 34 -2.82 1.63 8.05
CA TRP A 34 -1.97 2.80 8.20
C TRP A 34 -2.20 3.82 7.09
N LEU A 35 -2.20 3.39 5.82
CA LEU A 35 -2.52 4.25 4.68
C LEU A 35 -3.93 4.85 4.78
N GLY A 36 -4.92 4.06 5.22
CA GLY A 36 -6.28 4.52 5.45
C GLY A 36 -6.35 5.59 6.55
N THR A 37 -5.64 5.42 7.66
CA THR A 37 -5.57 6.43 8.72
C THR A 37 -4.93 7.74 8.25
N VAL A 38 -3.82 7.67 7.50
CA VAL A 38 -3.15 8.85 6.94
C VAL A 38 -4.07 9.56 5.95
N ALA A 39 -4.73 8.83 5.05
CA ALA A 39 -5.68 9.40 4.11
C ALA A 39 -6.89 10.04 4.80
N GLY A 40 -7.41 9.40 5.86
CA GLY A 40 -8.49 9.95 6.69
C GLY A 40 -8.09 11.25 7.38
N LEU A 41 -6.87 11.34 7.93
CA LEU A 41 -6.34 12.57 8.51
C LEU A 41 -6.19 13.68 7.46
N ILE A 42 -5.66 13.37 6.27
CA ILE A 42 -5.55 14.32 5.16
C ILE A 42 -6.93 14.81 4.73
N ALA A 43 -7.91 13.91 4.62
CA ALA A 43 -9.29 14.27 4.28
C ALA A 43 -9.92 15.18 5.34
N LEU A 44 -9.64 14.93 6.62
CA LEU A 44 -10.12 15.74 7.75
C LEU A 44 -9.56 17.18 7.70
N VAL A 45 -8.25 17.32 7.44
CA VAL A 45 -7.58 18.64 7.43
C VAL A 45 -7.88 19.43 6.16
N GLY A 46 -7.87 18.77 5.00
CA GLY A 46 -8.03 19.42 3.69
C GLY A 46 -9.46 19.45 3.16
N GLN A 47 -10.43 18.87 3.88
CA GLN A 47 -11.82 18.64 3.40
C GLN A 47 -11.90 17.93 2.03
N ASN A 48 -10.85 17.17 1.67
CA ASN A 48 -10.72 16.55 0.36
C ASN A 48 -11.34 15.14 0.35
N HIS A 49 -12.57 15.06 -0.17
CA HIS A 49 -13.32 13.80 -0.25
C HIS A 49 -12.67 12.77 -1.18
N THR A 50 -11.94 13.22 -2.22
CA THR A 50 -11.22 12.32 -3.12
C THR A 50 -10.11 11.57 -2.39
N ALA A 51 -9.40 12.23 -1.46
CA ALA A 51 -8.37 11.60 -0.65
C ALA A 51 -8.94 10.48 0.23
N ALA A 52 -10.14 10.66 0.79
CA ALA A 52 -10.83 9.65 1.57
C ALA A 52 -11.20 8.40 0.75
N ILE A 53 -11.76 8.59 -0.45
CA ILE A 53 -12.13 7.47 -1.35
C ILE A 53 -10.89 6.68 -1.77
N VAL A 54 -9.82 7.38 -2.15
CA VAL A 54 -8.53 6.75 -2.51
C VAL A 54 -7.94 6.00 -1.32
N GLY A 55 -8.02 6.58 -0.12
CA GLY A 55 -7.58 5.94 1.13
C GLY A 55 -8.29 4.61 1.41
N LEU A 56 -9.62 4.58 1.28
CA LEU A 56 -10.41 3.35 1.45
C LEU A 56 -10.06 2.30 0.39
N ALA A 57 -9.89 2.73 -0.87
CA ALA A 57 -9.48 1.83 -1.94
C ALA A 57 -8.11 1.20 -1.67
N LEU A 58 -7.13 1.99 -1.23
CA LEU A 58 -5.79 1.50 -0.86
C LEU A 58 -5.83 0.58 0.36
N MET A 59 -6.65 0.91 1.36
CA MET A 59 -6.82 0.10 2.56
C MET A 59 -7.36 -1.30 2.23
N ALA A 60 -8.31 -1.41 1.30
CA ALA A 60 -8.83 -2.69 0.83
C ALA A 60 -7.87 -3.42 -0.13
N ALA A 61 -7.17 -2.69 -1.00
CA ALA A 61 -6.26 -3.27 -2.00
C ALA A 61 -4.99 -3.86 -1.38
N ALA A 62 -4.41 -3.23 -0.35
CA ALA A 62 -3.15 -3.67 0.27
C ALA A 62 -3.14 -5.14 0.75
N PRO A 63 -4.10 -5.63 1.56
CA PRO A 63 -4.14 -7.03 1.98
C PRO A 63 -4.34 -8.00 0.80
N LEU A 64 -5.14 -7.60 -0.20
CA LEU A 64 -5.39 -8.41 -1.39
C LEU A 64 -4.12 -8.55 -2.26
N LEU A 65 -3.41 -7.46 -2.50
CA LEU A 65 -2.16 -7.45 -3.27
C LEU A 65 -1.09 -8.29 -2.59
N LEU A 66 -0.93 -8.18 -1.26
CA LEU A 66 0.05 -8.96 -0.51
C LEU A 66 -0.33 -10.44 -0.41
N ALA A 67 -1.61 -10.75 -0.21
CA ALA A 67 -2.10 -12.14 -0.25
C ALA A 67 -1.90 -12.76 -1.64
N CYS A 68 -2.22 -12.04 -2.71
CA CYS A 68 -2.00 -12.48 -4.09
C CYS A 68 -0.50 -12.72 -4.36
N ARG A 69 0.37 -11.77 -3.98
CA ARG A 69 1.82 -11.93 -4.09
C ARG A 69 2.33 -13.16 -3.33
N ALA A 70 1.79 -13.42 -2.13
CA ALA A 70 2.15 -14.60 -1.34
C ALA A 70 1.66 -15.91 -1.98
N LEU A 71 0.48 -15.91 -2.60
CA LEU A 71 -0.06 -17.05 -3.34
C LEU A 71 0.77 -17.34 -4.61
N LEU A 72 1.18 -16.30 -5.34
CA LEU A 72 1.94 -16.40 -6.59
C LEU A 72 3.37 -16.91 -6.38
N ARG A 73 4.01 -16.61 -5.24
CA ARG A 73 5.37 -17.11 -4.94
C ARG A 73 5.47 -18.63 -4.83
N GLY A 74 4.35 -19.34 -4.76
CA GLY A 74 4.33 -20.78 -4.68
C GLY A 74 5.02 -21.31 -3.42
N VAL A 75 4.94 -22.62 -3.24
CA VAL A 75 5.72 -23.36 -2.23
C VAL A 75 6.35 -24.52 -2.99
N GLY A 76 7.66 -24.67 -2.90
CA GLY A 76 8.38 -25.77 -3.53
C GLY A 76 8.02 -27.11 -2.88
N TRP A 77 8.24 -28.22 -3.59
CA TRP A 77 8.10 -29.54 -2.99
C TRP A 77 9.20 -29.80 -1.94
N ASN A 78 10.41 -29.28 -2.18
CA ASN A 78 11.52 -29.33 -1.22
C ASN A 78 11.17 -28.61 0.09
N ASP A 79 10.54 -27.42 0.03
CA ASP A 79 10.07 -26.71 1.23
C ASP A 79 9.07 -27.54 2.03
N ALA A 80 8.17 -28.27 1.34
CA ALA A 80 7.18 -29.12 1.97
C ALA A 80 7.78 -30.36 2.63
N ALA A 81 8.76 -31.00 1.96
CA ALA A 81 9.51 -32.11 2.52
C ALA A 81 10.32 -31.67 3.75
N ARG A 82 11.08 -30.58 3.65
CA ARG A 82 11.87 -30.05 4.78
C ARG A 82 11.00 -29.68 5.99
N ALA A 83 9.84 -29.05 5.75
CA ALA A 83 8.92 -28.72 6.85
C ALA A 83 8.34 -29.98 7.51
N ALA A 84 8.03 -31.02 6.72
CA ALA A 84 7.58 -32.29 7.24
C ALA A 84 8.69 -32.98 8.06
N ASP A 85 9.92 -33.03 7.53
CA ASP A 85 11.08 -33.59 8.22
C ASP A 85 11.35 -32.91 9.56
N GLN A 86 11.30 -31.57 9.59
CA GLN A 86 11.45 -30.80 10.83
C GLN A 86 10.33 -31.09 11.84
N SER A 87 9.08 -31.21 11.38
CA SER A 87 7.94 -31.44 12.26
C SER A 87 7.87 -32.86 12.83
N LEU A 88 8.44 -33.84 12.13
CA LEU A 88 8.45 -35.25 12.49
C LEU A 88 9.82 -35.76 12.95
N GLN A 89 10.83 -34.88 13.03
CA GLN A 89 12.21 -35.21 13.38
C GLN A 89 12.81 -36.32 12.50
N LEU A 90 12.56 -36.29 11.19
CA LEU A 90 12.95 -37.34 10.24
C LEU A 90 14.37 -37.18 9.66
N GLU A 91 15.24 -36.35 10.23
CA GLU A 91 16.64 -36.18 9.79
C GLU A 91 16.82 -36.09 8.26
N ASP A 92 16.01 -35.24 7.61
CA ASP A 92 16.05 -35.02 6.14
C ASP A 92 15.72 -36.22 5.24
N ARG A 93 15.12 -37.30 5.78
CA ARG A 93 14.73 -38.49 5.00
C ARG A 93 13.72 -38.21 3.90
N LEU A 94 12.69 -37.36 4.12
CA LEU A 94 11.74 -37.02 3.05
C LEU A 94 12.39 -36.16 1.97
N THR A 95 13.27 -35.24 2.34
CA THR A 95 14.02 -34.46 1.33
C THR A 95 14.94 -35.35 0.51
N THR A 96 15.60 -36.34 1.13
CA THR A 96 16.45 -37.32 0.45
C THR A 96 15.65 -38.23 -0.47
N ALA A 97 14.52 -38.77 -0.01
CA ALA A 97 13.62 -39.58 -0.84
C ALA A 97 13.09 -38.80 -2.06
N LEU A 98 12.76 -37.51 -1.87
CA LEU A 98 12.31 -36.65 -2.96
C LEU A 98 13.43 -36.32 -3.95
N TYR A 99 14.66 -36.12 -3.46
CA TYR A 99 15.85 -35.95 -4.28
C TYR A 99 16.14 -37.20 -5.12
N LEU A 100 16.19 -38.39 -4.50
CA LEU A 100 16.41 -39.66 -5.19
C LEU A 100 15.34 -39.91 -6.25
N ALA A 101 14.06 -39.76 -5.89
CA ALA A 101 12.93 -39.94 -6.81
C ALA A 101 12.92 -38.95 -7.98
N SER A 102 13.54 -37.76 -7.84
CA SER A 102 13.70 -36.79 -8.92
C SER A 102 14.84 -37.11 -9.89
N ARG A 103 15.87 -37.83 -9.40
CA ARG A 103 17.10 -38.13 -10.14
C ARG A 103 17.03 -39.46 -10.90
N SER A 104 16.44 -40.49 -10.31
CA SER A 104 16.51 -41.86 -10.85
C SER A 104 15.54 -42.11 -12.01
N GLY A 105 14.42 -41.38 -12.11
CA GLY A 105 13.38 -41.61 -13.14
C GLY A 105 12.62 -42.94 -12.99
N GLU A 106 13.27 -43.98 -12.49
CA GLU A 106 12.73 -45.30 -12.12
C GLU A 106 12.35 -45.38 -10.63
N PRO A 107 11.42 -46.31 -10.28
CA PRO A 107 11.06 -46.58 -8.90
C PRO A 107 12.24 -47.22 -8.16
N ASP A 108 13.00 -46.40 -7.45
CA ASP A 108 14.09 -46.83 -6.57
C ASP A 108 13.50 -47.38 -5.25
N ASP A 109 13.76 -48.65 -4.96
CA ASP A 109 13.23 -49.33 -3.77
C ASP A 109 13.76 -48.69 -2.48
N LEU A 110 14.95 -48.08 -2.52
CA LEU A 110 15.51 -47.33 -1.39
C LEU A 110 14.61 -46.13 -1.02
N ALA A 111 14.19 -45.36 -2.02
CA ALA A 111 13.33 -44.21 -1.77
C ALA A 111 11.92 -44.64 -1.29
N ARG A 112 11.48 -45.89 -1.59
CA ARG A 112 10.20 -46.43 -1.12
C ARG A 112 10.32 -46.77 0.36
N TRP A 113 11.42 -47.43 0.73
CA TRP A 113 11.72 -47.78 2.11
C TRP A 113 11.81 -46.54 3.01
N GLU A 114 12.54 -45.50 2.59
CA GLU A 114 12.61 -44.23 3.34
C GLU A 114 11.24 -43.55 3.50
N MET A 115 10.39 -43.63 2.48
CA MET A 115 9.06 -43.06 2.54
C MET A 115 8.12 -43.85 3.46
N GLU A 116 8.21 -45.18 3.44
CA GLU A 116 7.43 -46.06 4.31
C GLU A 116 7.85 -45.91 5.77
N GLU A 117 9.14 -45.77 6.05
CA GLU A 117 9.65 -45.47 7.39
C GLU A 117 9.22 -44.09 7.89
N ALA A 118 9.20 -43.07 7.02
CA ALA A 118 8.65 -41.75 7.36
C ALA A 118 7.15 -41.80 7.70
N LEU A 119 6.38 -42.62 6.98
CA LEU A 119 4.94 -42.79 7.22
C LEU A 119 4.64 -43.64 8.46
N SER A 120 5.44 -44.66 8.75
CA SER A 120 5.28 -45.48 9.96
C SER A 120 5.57 -44.65 11.21
N ARG A 121 6.61 -43.79 11.18
CA ARG A 121 6.91 -42.84 12.26
C ARG A 121 5.86 -41.75 12.45
N SER A 122 5.08 -41.42 11.42
CA SER A 122 3.97 -40.48 11.57
C SER A 122 2.75 -41.09 12.30
N GLY A 123 2.85 -42.34 12.77
CA GLY A 123 1.86 -43.01 13.61
C GLY A 123 0.53 -43.29 12.90
N GLY A 124 0.57 -43.47 11.58
CA GLY A 124 -0.64 -43.57 10.74
C GLY A 124 -1.44 -42.26 10.63
N GLY A 125 -1.07 -41.22 11.39
CA GLY A 125 -1.62 -39.88 11.28
C GLY A 125 -1.18 -39.23 9.96
N SER A 126 -2.09 -38.53 9.30
CA SER A 126 -1.75 -37.80 8.07
C SER A 126 -0.58 -36.83 8.32
N LEU A 127 0.42 -36.80 7.43
CA LEU A 127 1.54 -35.84 7.45
C LEU A 127 1.08 -34.39 7.62
N ALA A 128 -0.16 -34.11 7.24
CA ALA A 128 -0.81 -32.82 7.44
C ALA A 128 -0.75 -32.38 8.92
N GLY A 129 -1.05 -33.28 9.87
CA GLY A 129 -1.18 -32.98 11.30
C GLY A 129 0.10 -32.47 11.96
N ALA A 130 1.26 -32.84 11.42
CA ALA A 130 2.55 -32.49 11.99
C ALA A 130 2.86 -30.99 11.89
N VAL A 131 2.37 -30.32 10.85
CA VAL A 131 2.56 -28.86 10.67
C VAL A 131 1.44 -28.09 11.36
N ARG A 132 1.77 -27.51 12.53
CA ARG A 132 0.88 -26.60 13.27
C ARG A 132 0.84 -25.23 12.60
N VAL A 133 -0.36 -24.81 12.15
CA VAL A 133 -0.55 -23.47 11.58
C VAL A 133 -0.68 -22.47 12.73
N GLY A 134 0.40 -21.74 13.01
CA GLY A 134 0.34 -20.60 13.93
C GLY A 134 -0.42 -19.44 13.29
N LEU A 135 -1.59 -19.10 13.84
CA LEU A 135 -2.32 -17.90 13.44
C LEU A 135 -1.62 -16.66 14.02
N PRO A 136 -1.27 -15.64 13.21
CA PRO A 136 -0.66 -14.41 13.70
C PRO A 136 -1.71 -13.48 14.33
N TRP A 137 -2.48 -13.98 15.31
CA TRP A 137 -3.68 -13.35 15.86
C TRP A 137 -3.43 -11.92 16.34
N ARG A 138 -2.31 -11.68 17.05
CA ARG A 138 -1.94 -10.35 17.56
C ARG A 138 -1.76 -9.33 16.43
N ARG A 139 -1.17 -9.72 15.30
CA ARG A 139 -0.97 -8.84 14.13
C ARG A 139 -2.28 -8.60 13.38
N MET A 140 -3.13 -9.63 13.26
CA MET A 140 -4.45 -9.49 12.62
C MET A 140 -5.36 -8.56 13.42
N LEU A 141 -5.43 -8.70 14.74
CA LEU A 141 -6.18 -7.79 15.60
C LEU A 141 -5.67 -6.35 15.52
N GLY A 142 -4.35 -6.15 15.54
CA GLY A 142 -3.75 -4.82 15.39
C GLY A 142 -4.10 -4.17 14.05
N GLY A 143 -4.02 -4.94 12.95
CA GLY A 143 -4.43 -4.46 11.64
C GLY A 143 -5.93 -4.14 11.55
N LEU A 144 -6.79 -4.99 12.12
CA LEU A 144 -8.23 -4.77 12.16
C LEU A 144 -8.59 -3.49 12.93
N LEU A 145 -7.97 -3.29 14.10
CA LEU A 145 -8.15 -2.09 14.90
C LEU A 145 -7.70 -0.84 14.15
N LEU A 146 -6.56 -0.88 13.47
CA LEU A 146 -6.06 0.23 12.67
C LEU A 146 -6.98 0.55 11.48
N CYS A 147 -7.48 -0.48 10.80
CA CYS A 147 -8.50 -0.35 9.75
C CYS A 147 -9.78 0.30 10.30
N ALA A 148 -10.26 -0.12 11.48
CA ALA A 148 -11.44 0.45 12.11
C ALA A 148 -11.25 1.95 12.43
N VAL A 149 -10.07 2.34 12.94
CA VAL A 149 -9.73 3.75 13.17
C VAL A 149 -9.71 4.53 11.85
N GLY A 150 -9.10 3.98 10.79
CA GLY A 150 -9.07 4.62 9.47
C GLY A 150 -10.46 4.86 8.89
N VAL A 151 -11.34 3.86 8.95
CA VAL A 151 -12.73 3.98 8.50
C VAL A 151 -13.50 4.99 9.37
N GLY A 152 -13.28 4.97 10.69
CA GLY A 152 -13.89 5.94 11.61
C GLY A 152 -13.50 7.37 11.28
N LEU A 153 -12.23 7.64 10.96
CA LEU A 153 -11.76 8.97 10.56
C LEU A 153 -12.37 9.41 9.23
N VAL A 154 -12.44 8.52 8.24
CA VAL A 154 -13.05 8.83 6.94
C VAL A 154 -14.56 9.10 7.08
N ALA A 155 -15.26 8.29 7.86
CA ALA A 155 -16.68 8.50 8.15
C ALA A 155 -16.87 9.83 8.89
N TRP A 156 -16.05 10.10 9.92
CA TRP A 156 -16.09 11.36 10.65
C TRP A 156 -15.86 12.57 9.74
N ALA A 157 -14.85 12.53 8.86
CA ALA A 157 -14.57 13.61 7.91
C ALA A 157 -15.74 13.86 6.95
N SER A 158 -16.53 12.82 6.64
CA SER A 158 -17.70 12.92 5.76
C SER A 158 -18.97 13.39 6.48
N LEU A 159 -19.11 13.07 7.77
CA LEU A 159 -20.26 13.48 8.60
C LEU A 159 -20.04 14.84 9.29
N ALA A 160 -18.79 15.26 9.50
CA ALA A 160 -18.50 16.52 10.14
C ALA A 160 -19.12 17.64 9.30
N PRO A 161 -19.98 18.50 9.89
CA PRO A 161 -20.48 19.66 9.17
C PRO A 161 -19.27 20.44 8.69
N PRO A 162 -19.28 20.98 7.44
CA PRO A 162 -18.18 21.79 6.95
C PRO A 162 -17.98 22.90 7.97
N THR A 163 -16.93 22.77 8.78
CA THR A 163 -16.52 23.77 9.75
C THR A 163 -15.93 24.87 8.90
N LEU A 164 -16.83 25.66 8.30
CA LEU A 164 -16.48 26.85 7.56
C LEU A 164 -15.58 27.63 8.51
N PRO A 165 -14.31 27.88 8.16
CA PRO A 165 -13.72 29.10 8.63
C PRO A 165 -14.64 30.17 8.03
N LYS A 166 -15.61 30.63 8.83
CA LYS A 166 -16.10 31.98 8.74
C LYS A 166 -14.88 32.85 9.06
N LEU A 167 -13.92 32.87 8.14
CA LEU A 167 -13.40 34.13 7.65
C LEU A 167 -14.67 34.84 7.23
N ARG A 168 -15.27 35.50 8.24
CA ARG A 168 -15.97 36.74 8.08
C ARG A 168 -15.05 37.44 7.10
N THR A 169 -15.43 37.42 5.82
CA THR A 169 -15.22 38.55 4.96
C THR A 169 -15.69 39.65 5.88
N ARG A 170 -14.72 40.24 6.60
CA ARG A 170 -14.84 41.54 7.19
C ARG A 170 -15.29 42.26 5.96
N SER A 171 -16.60 42.45 5.86
CA SER A 171 -17.18 43.36 4.94
C SER A 171 -16.23 44.52 5.10
N ALA A 172 -15.46 44.79 4.06
CA ALA A 172 -15.24 46.17 3.74
C ALA A 172 -16.68 46.70 3.74
N GLU A 173 -17.15 47.16 4.91
CA GLU A 173 -17.86 48.41 4.95
C GLU A 173 -17.03 49.22 3.96
N PRO A 174 -17.55 49.52 2.76
CA PRO A 174 -17.03 50.68 2.11
C PRO A 174 -17.11 51.72 3.22
N VAL A 175 -15.94 52.14 3.73
CA VAL A 175 -15.83 53.45 4.31
C VAL A 175 -16.16 54.32 3.10
N TYR A 176 -17.46 54.47 2.84
CA TYR A 176 -18.00 55.67 2.26
C TYR A 176 -17.62 56.68 3.31
N ASP A 177 -16.42 57.19 3.13
CA ASP A 177 -16.00 58.42 3.73
C ASP A 177 -17.04 59.42 3.23
N VAL A 178 -18.07 59.64 4.05
CA VAL A 178 -19.17 60.55 3.74
C VAL A 178 -18.58 61.94 3.46
N ASP A 179 -17.36 62.20 3.94
CA ASP A 179 -16.57 63.38 3.65
C ASP A 179 -16.05 63.43 2.20
N VAL A 180 -15.76 62.29 1.54
CA VAL A 180 -15.40 62.29 0.11
C VAL A 180 -16.62 62.60 -0.77
N ALA A 181 -17.79 62.04 -0.45
CA ALA A 181 -19.04 62.40 -1.15
C ALA A 181 -19.42 63.88 -0.93
N ARG A 182 -19.13 64.45 0.26
CA ARG A 182 -19.26 65.89 0.51
C ARG A 182 -18.24 66.73 -0.26
N SER A 183 -17.01 66.26 -0.40
CA SER A 183 -15.97 66.96 -1.17
C SER A 183 -16.23 66.95 -2.68
N MET A 184 -16.91 65.93 -3.22
CA MET A 184 -17.30 65.89 -4.63
C MET A 184 -18.58 66.67 -4.95
N LEU A 185 -19.41 67.00 -3.95
CA LEU A 185 -20.55 67.92 -4.09
C LEU A 185 -20.16 69.39 -3.95
N ALA A 186 -18.91 69.70 -3.58
CA ALA A 186 -18.35 71.03 -3.76
C ALA A 186 -18.08 71.25 -5.25
N VAL A 187 -19.12 71.60 -6.00
CA VAL A 187 -19.03 72.03 -7.41
C VAL A 187 -18.03 73.18 -7.47
N PRO A 188 -16.86 73.02 -8.11
CA PRO A 188 -16.02 74.15 -8.44
C PRO A 188 -16.80 75.00 -9.44
N THR A 189 -17.16 76.21 -9.03
CA THR A 189 -17.65 77.24 -9.93
C THR A 189 -16.65 77.40 -11.08
N LEU A 190 -17.12 77.13 -12.30
CA LEU A 190 -16.36 77.33 -13.54
C LEU A 190 -15.86 78.78 -13.63
N SER A 191 -14.61 78.99 -13.23
CA SER A 191 -13.74 80.03 -13.75
C SER A 191 -12.33 79.54 -13.53
N ASP A 192 -11.86 78.71 -14.45
CA ASP A 192 -10.66 79.05 -15.21
C ASP A 192 -10.35 77.92 -16.18
N ALA A 193 -10.55 78.28 -17.43
CA ALA A 193 -10.21 77.50 -18.58
C ALA A 193 -8.69 77.48 -18.79
N THR A 194 -8.28 76.56 -19.66
CA THR A 194 -7.07 76.62 -20.50
C THR A 194 -5.72 76.48 -19.79
N THR A 195 -5.20 75.25 -19.81
CA THR A 195 -4.02 74.95 -20.64
C THR A 195 -3.97 73.45 -20.93
N LEU A 196 -4.08 73.12 -22.22
CA LEU A 196 -3.67 71.84 -22.79
C LEU A 196 -2.17 71.64 -22.51
N ASP A 197 -1.78 70.45 -22.03
CA ASP A 197 -0.45 69.94 -22.36
C ASP A 197 -0.54 68.45 -22.70
N SER A 198 -0.18 68.17 -23.95
CA SER A 198 -0.18 66.86 -24.58
C SER A 198 1.20 66.24 -24.37
N ALA A 199 1.37 65.46 -23.30
CA ALA A 199 2.59 64.68 -23.08
C ALA A 199 2.33 63.19 -23.37
N ALA A 200 2.99 62.75 -24.43
CA ALA A 200 3.10 61.40 -24.98
C ALA A 200 3.06 60.24 -23.97
N ILE A 201 2.11 59.32 -24.16
CA ILE A 201 2.11 57.99 -23.53
C ILE A 201 2.78 57.00 -24.49
N ALA A 202 3.97 56.57 -24.12
CA ALA A 202 4.73 55.52 -24.81
C ALA A 202 4.07 54.14 -24.66
N PRO A 203 4.16 53.24 -25.67
CA PRO A 203 3.59 51.91 -25.58
C PRO A 203 4.38 51.01 -24.60
N PRO A 204 3.70 50.10 -23.87
CA PRO A 204 4.37 49.18 -22.96
C PRO A 204 5.22 48.16 -23.72
N ARG A 205 6.44 48.00 -23.22
CA ARG A 205 7.47 47.07 -23.67
C ARG A 205 6.99 45.63 -23.38
N ASN A 206 6.86 44.81 -24.42
CA ASN A 206 6.61 43.37 -24.32
C ASN A 206 7.83 42.69 -23.70
N GLU A 207 7.82 42.48 -22.38
CA GLU A 207 8.77 41.59 -21.71
C GLU A 207 8.37 40.14 -21.97
N ALA A 208 9.17 39.50 -22.82
CA ALA A 208 9.10 38.07 -23.10
C ALA A 208 9.32 37.27 -21.81
N ALA A 209 8.29 36.55 -21.38
CA ALA A 209 8.44 35.57 -20.32
C ALA A 209 9.18 34.32 -20.85
N PRO A 210 10.13 33.78 -20.07
CA PRO A 210 11.05 32.72 -20.51
C PRO A 210 10.36 31.36 -20.69
N GLN A 211 10.85 30.63 -21.69
CA GLN A 211 10.51 29.25 -21.98
C GLN A 211 10.83 28.31 -20.79
N PRO A 212 10.08 27.20 -20.66
CA PRO A 212 10.17 26.28 -19.53
C PRO A 212 11.49 25.49 -19.51
N ALA A 213 12.12 25.45 -18.33
CA ALA A 213 13.24 24.56 -18.04
C ALA A 213 12.75 23.09 -18.05
N ALA A 214 12.81 22.48 -19.22
CA ALA A 214 12.85 21.03 -19.36
C ALA A 214 14.26 20.52 -19.02
N SER A 215 14.31 19.27 -18.54
CA SER A 215 15.49 18.42 -18.33
C SER A 215 16.33 18.67 -17.07
N PHE A 216 16.01 17.96 -15.99
CA PHE A 216 17.02 17.40 -15.07
C PHE A 216 16.34 16.44 -14.08
N HIS A 217 16.11 15.17 -14.47
CA HIS A 217 16.04 14.01 -13.54
C HIS A 217 15.84 12.68 -14.30
N ALA A 218 16.77 12.35 -15.20
CA ALA A 218 16.87 11.03 -15.80
C ALA A 218 18.31 10.52 -15.72
N GLN A 219 18.89 10.46 -14.52
CA GLN A 219 20.24 9.91 -14.35
C GLN A 219 20.53 9.41 -12.92
N THR A 220 19.64 8.59 -12.34
CA THR A 220 19.95 7.89 -11.07
C THR A 220 19.36 6.49 -10.93
N ALA A 221 18.65 5.96 -11.93
CA ALA A 221 18.01 4.62 -11.83
C ALA A 221 18.89 3.43 -12.26
N GLY A 222 20.19 3.64 -12.53
CA GLY A 222 21.05 2.64 -13.19
C GLY A 222 22.00 1.80 -12.30
N ARG A 223 22.00 1.93 -10.97
CA ARG A 223 23.04 1.29 -10.13
C ARG A 223 22.58 0.43 -8.95
N TYR A 224 21.28 0.12 -8.83
CA TYR A 224 20.79 -0.70 -7.72
C TYR A 224 20.39 -2.14 -8.06
N PHE A 225 20.44 -2.56 -9.33
CA PHE A 225 19.99 -3.90 -9.71
C PHE A 225 21.06 -4.99 -9.76
N ASP A 226 22.35 -4.66 -9.71
CA ASP A 226 23.43 -5.68 -9.77
C ASP A 226 23.74 -6.38 -8.43
N ARG A 227 23.08 -6.02 -7.32
CA ARG A 227 23.40 -6.57 -5.99
C ARG A 227 22.45 -7.63 -5.45
N LEU A 228 21.45 -8.04 -6.22
CA LEU A 228 20.46 -9.05 -5.79
C LEU A 228 20.47 -10.36 -6.61
N ALA A 229 21.42 -10.53 -7.55
CA ALA A 229 21.53 -11.74 -8.36
C ALA A 229 22.56 -12.77 -7.84
N GLY A 230 23.14 -12.56 -6.66
CA GLY A 230 24.13 -13.47 -6.08
C GLY A 230 23.94 -13.67 -4.59
N GLN A 231 22.91 -14.42 -4.20
CA GLN A 231 22.78 -15.14 -2.92
C GLN A 231 21.63 -16.14 -2.98
#